data_AF-A0AAV0TLJ7-F1
#
_entry.id   AF-A0AAV0TLJ7-F1
#
_cell.length_a   1.000
_cell.length_b   1.000
_cell.length_c   1.000
_cell.angle_alpha   90.00
_cell.angle_beta   90.00
_cell.angle_gamma   90.00
#
_symmetry.space_group_name_H-M   'P 1'
#
loop_
_entity.id
_entity.type
_entity.pdbx_description
1 polymer ?
#
loop_
_entity_poly.entity_id
_entity_poly.type
_entity_poly.pdbx_seq_one_letter_code
_entity_poly.pdbx_strand_id
1 'polypeptide(L)'
;MAKKRNTNNRHDVRGILERAPAERERHLIRYKESEIRIVIHRLRALKRIDHVATVEELDKCFYEKSHDRSEMVYFTPKIIPSKRIWIAAQVEKDVERSLWHYDVLQRAKESERRIKRRALTQVILGVLDANDELCYFQGYHDIVSVFLLTLGNSKITLRAVQNVSETYHREPMRPGLEQVMAATRLLFPLLDAADELLFHHLHESGVEPYFALPWMITWFAHQLKRFEDVTRLYDVFLVTHPLFSLYVSASVLLESREKILRCECDFGTMHGMLSSLPLSMDIEKVIERALILFHQLPPARLRQQSKVEFASDSHVYYFTFPFEYQPWPSVTTPMLAEVSPLPPRRSRDKAGSMLGPWQTSIVVTTVAVCVMAIASAYVFRDQIGIRV
;
A
#
# COMPACT_ATOMS: atom_id res chain seq x y z
N MET A 1 -2.87 68.71 24.92
CA MET A 1 -1.45 68.50 24.51
C MET A 1 -1.03 67.14 25.04
N ALA A 2 -0.91 66.10 24.20
CA ALA A 2 0.33 65.70 23.49
C ALA A 2 1.47 65.36 24.49
N LYS A 3 2.21 64.24 24.44
CA LYS A 3 2.36 63.12 23.49
C LYS A 3 3.35 62.12 24.14
N LYS A 4 3.13 60.80 23.92
CA LYS A 4 4.15 59.72 23.71
C LYS A 4 5.14 59.39 24.86
N ARG A 5 5.62 58.17 25.09
CA ARG A 5 5.79 56.90 24.31
C ARG A 5 6.08 55.79 25.36
N ASN A 6 5.36 54.67 25.36
CA ASN A 6 5.73 53.39 24.71
C ASN A 6 6.79 52.56 25.45
N THR A 7 6.40 51.42 26.03
CA THR A 7 7.18 50.16 25.98
C THR A 7 6.26 48.94 26.12
N ASN A 8 6.03 48.28 24.99
CA ASN A 8 5.86 46.85 24.75
C ASN A 8 5.42 45.93 25.91
N ASN A 9 4.19 45.41 25.82
CA ASN A 9 3.86 44.08 26.34
C ASN A 9 3.61 43.15 25.14
N ARG A 10 4.68 42.52 24.64
CA ARG A 10 4.59 41.41 23.69
C ARG A 10 4.35 40.15 24.50
N HIS A 11 3.16 39.57 24.39
CA HIS A 11 2.96 38.17 24.71
C HIS A 11 3.74 37.34 23.69
N ASP A 12 4.89 36.85 24.12
CA ASP A 12 5.76 35.97 23.36
C ASP A 12 5.13 34.57 23.35
N VAL A 13 4.47 34.23 22.23
CA VAL A 13 4.07 32.86 21.90
C VAL A 13 5.36 32.12 21.57
N ARG A 14 5.95 31.47 22.57
CA ARG A 14 7.12 30.61 22.37
C ARG A 14 6.70 29.41 21.53
N GLY A 15 7.03 29.47 20.25
CA GLY A 15 6.93 28.37 19.31
C GLY A 15 7.67 27.14 19.83
N ILE A 16 7.03 25.99 19.67
CA ILE A 16 7.66 24.68 19.84
C ILE A 16 8.64 24.54 18.68
N LEU A 17 9.91 24.80 19.00
CA LEU A 17 11.04 24.66 18.10
C LEU A 17 11.18 23.16 17.77
N GLU A 18 11.00 22.80 16.50
CA GLU A 18 11.42 21.52 15.92
C GLU A 18 12.89 21.28 16.32
N ARG A 19 13.13 20.42 17.30
CA ARG A 19 14.48 19.95 17.60
C ARG A 19 14.75 18.76 16.72
N ALA A 20 15.67 18.93 15.78
CA ALA A 20 16.28 17.86 15.01
C ALA A 20 16.62 16.66 15.92
N PRO A 21 16.45 15.40 15.44
CA PRO A 21 16.63 14.20 16.25
C PRO A 21 17.92 14.24 17.05
N ALA A 22 17.92 13.84 18.31
CA ALA A 22 19.11 13.90 19.15
C ALA A 22 20.24 13.07 18.52
N GLU A 23 21.51 13.42 18.75
CA GLU A 23 22.65 12.76 18.10
C GLU A 23 22.70 11.23 18.32
N ARG A 24 22.12 10.75 19.42
CA ARG A 24 21.90 9.33 19.73
C ARG A 24 20.82 8.68 18.86
N GLU A 25 19.78 9.42 18.51
CA GLU A 25 18.68 9.01 17.63
C GLU A 25 19.17 8.85 16.19
N ARG A 26 20.00 9.80 15.71
CA ARG A 26 20.75 9.65 14.46
C ARG A 26 21.73 8.48 14.48
N HIS A 27 22.28 8.12 15.63
CA HIS A 27 23.20 6.99 15.76
C HIS A 27 22.45 5.65 15.73
N LEU A 28 21.27 5.59 16.35
CA LEU A 28 20.40 4.42 16.36
C LEU A 28 19.75 4.17 15.00
N ILE A 29 19.32 5.23 14.31
CA ILE A 29 18.85 5.18 12.93
C ILE A 29 19.99 4.71 12.02
N ARG A 30 21.20 5.27 12.14
CA ARG A 30 22.38 4.80 11.38
C ARG A 30 22.77 3.36 11.69
N TYR A 31 22.60 2.91 12.95
CA TYR A 31 22.85 1.53 13.35
C TYR A 31 21.79 0.57 12.78
N LYS A 32 20.51 0.93 12.77
CA LYS A 32 19.45 0.12 12.17
C LYS A 32 19.43 0.16 10.64
N GLU A 33 19.79 1.29 10.04
CA GLU A 33 20.20 1.34 8.64
C GLU A 33 21.39 0.44 8.37
N SER A 34 22.37 0.33 9.28
CA SER A 34 23.50 -0.59 9.11
C SER A 34 23.05 -2.05 9.17
N GLU A 35 22.07 -2.40 10.01
CA GLU A 35 21.50 -3.75 10.13
C GLU A 35 20.62 -4.12 8.91
N ILE A 36 19.79 -3.19 8.45
CA ILE A 36 19.03 -3.32 7.19
C ILE A 36 20.01 -3.35 6.01
N ARG A 37 21.06 -2.52 6.00
CA ARG A 37 22.15 -2.62 5.03
C ARG A 37 22.90 -3.92 5.17
N ILE A 38 23.00 -4.58 6.32
CA ILE A 38 23.61 -5.90 6.51
C ILE A 38 22.69 -7.00 5.96
N VAL A 39 21.37 -6.88 6.10
CA VAL A 39 20.40 -7.79 5.47
C VAL A 39 20.38 -7.59 3.96
N ILE A 40 20.32 -6.34 3.49
CA ILE A 40 20.46 -5.97 2.08
C ILE A 40 21.86 -6.36 1.57
N HIS A 41 22.93 -6.20 2.35
CA HIS A 41 24.29 -6.65 2.00
C HIS A 41 24.41 -8.16 2.04
N ARG A 42 23.70 -8.89 2.90
CA ARG A 42 23.63 -10.35 2.88
C ARG A 42 22.85 -10.82 1.67
N LEU A 43 21.72 -10.20 1.35
CA LEU A 43 20.96 -10.46 0.13
C LEU A 43 21.77 -10.09 -1.13
N ARG A 44 22.59 -9.03 -1.06
CA ARG A 44 23.54 -8.63 -2.12
C ARG A 44 24.85 -9.44 -2.11
N ALA A 45 25.26 -10.05 -0.99
CA ALA A 45 26.49 -10.85 -0.84
C ALA A 45 26.23 -12.32 -1.19
N LEU A 46 25.02 -12.82 -0.91
CA LEU A 46 24.45 -14.00 -1.55
C LEU A 46 24.39 -13.80 -3.08
N LYS A 47 24.28 -12.55 -3.54
CA LYS A 47 24.43 -12.12 -4.94
C LYS A 47 25.90 -11.88 -5.37
N ARG A 48 26.90 -11.89 -4.49
CA ARG A 48 28.33 -11.67 -4.83
C ARG A 48 29.18 -12.94 -4.84
N ILE A 49 28.63 -14.08 -4.42
CA ILE A 49 29.30 -15.37 -4.62
C ILE A 49 29.22 -15.80 -6.10
N ASP A 50 28.33 -15.18 -6.89
CA ASP A 50 28.43 -15.14 -8.36
C ASP A 50 28.22 -13.69 -8.83
N HIS A 51 29.29 -13.09 -9.38
CA HIS A 51 29.44 -11.74 -9.95
C HIS A 51 28.17 -10.90 -10.22
N VAL A 52 28.02 -9.76 -9.53
CA VAL A 52 27.04 -8.71 -9.87
C VAL A 52 27.64 -7.77 -10.93
N ALA A 53 27.11 -7.86 -12.14
CA ALA A 53 27.37 -6.94 -13.25
C ALA A 53 26.86 -5.51 -12.96
N THR A 54 27.65 -4.50 -13.36
CA THR A 54 27.34 -3.07 -13.35
C THR A 54 26.16 -2.71 -14.27
N VAL A 55 25.58 -1.51 -14.13
CA VAL A 55 24.42 -1.04 -14.94
C VAL A 55 24.72 -1.09 -16.44
N GLU A 56 25.96 -0.85 -16.85
CA GLU A 56 26.42 -0.97 -18.24
C GLU A 56 26.62 -2.43 -18.68
N GLU A 57 26.99 -3.34 -17.77
CA GLU A 57 27.08 -4.79 -18.03
C GLU A 57 25.70 -5.48 -18.06
N LEU A 58 24.70 -4.94 -17.33
CA LEU A 58 23.30 -5.35 -17.42
C LEU A 58 22.71 -4.99 -18.79
N ASP A 59 22.98 -3.78 -19.29
CA ASP A 59 22.60 -3.36 -20.65
C ASP A 59 23.35 -4.17 -21.74
N LYS A 60 24.59 -4.57 -21.49
CA LYS A 60 25.32 -5.48 -22.39
C LYS A 60 24.75 -6.90 -22.38
N CYS A 61 24.30 -7.42 -21.24
CA CYS A 61 23.58 -8.70 -21.17
C CYS A 61 22.23 -8.69 -21.89
N PHE A 62 21.58 -7.53 -22.04
CA PHE A 62 20.37 -7.38 -22.86
C PHE A 62 20.63 -7.48 -24.36
N TYR A 63 21.87 -7.26 -24.83
CA TYR A 63 22.24 -7.32 -26.26
C TYR A 63 23.14 -8.51 -26.64
N GLU A 64 24.02 -9.00 -25.76
CA GLU A 64 25.04 -10.01 -26.10
C GLU A 64 24.69 -11.47 -25.78
N LYS A 65 23.52 -11.77 -25.18
CA LYS A 65 23.04 -13.16 -25.03
C LYS A 65 21.73 -13.41 -25.75
N SER A 66 21.76 -13.22 -27.07
CA SER A 66 20.86 -13.90 -28.01
C SER A 66 21.28 -15.36 -28.30
N HIS A 67 22.31 -15.88 -27.61
CA HIS A 67 22.94 -17.18 -27.94
C HIS A 67 23.08 -18.19 -26.79
N ASP A 68 22.58 -17.92 -25.58
CA ASP A 68 22.61 -18.90 -24.49
C ASP A 68 21.19 -19.20 -23.97
N ARG A 69 20.59 -20.26 -24.52
CA ARG A 69 19.19 -20.68 -24.30
C ARG A 69 18.93 -21.35 -22.94
N SER A 70 19.89 -21.35 -22.01
CA SER A 70 19.87 -22.21 -20.82
C SER A 70 19.34 -21.54 -19.53
N GLU A 71 19.34 -20.21 -19.45
CA GLU A 71 18.89 -19.47 -18.23
C GLU A 71 17.59 -18.66 -18.40
N MET A 72 17.08 -18.52 -19.63
CA MET A 72 15.73 -17.97 -19.83
C MET A 72 14.70 -19.03 -19.42
N VAL A 73 13.85 -18.68 -18.45
CA VAL A 73 12.66 -19.48 -18.13
C VAL A 73 11.66 -19.31 -19.28
N TYR A 74 11.79 -20.14 -20.31
CA TYR A 74 10.76 -20.33 -21.30
C TYR A 74 9.66 -21.20 -20.67
N PHE A 75 8.64 -20.57 -20.10
CA PHE A 75 7.38 -21.27 -19.84
C PHE A 75 6.74 -21.62 -21.19
N THR A 76 6.82 -22.90 -21.57
CA THR A 76 6.05 -23.45 -22.68
C THR A 76 4.56 -23.39 -22.31
N PRO A 77 3.68 -22.79 -23.14
CA PRO A 77 2.26 -22.76 -22.84
C PRO A 77 1.74 -24.21 -22.84
N LYS A 78 1.41 -24.75 -21.67
CA LYS A 78 0.53 -25.92 -21.59
C LYS A 78 -0.85 -25.46 -22.06
N ILE A 79 -1.60 -26.37 -22.68
CA ILE A 79 -2.98 -26.13 -23.14
C ILE A 79 -3.76 -25.45 -22.00
N ILE A 80 -4.18 -24.22 -22.26
CA ILE A 80 -4.80 -23.33 -21.28
C ILE A 80 -6.31 -23.69 -21.23
N PRO A 81 -6.83 -24.32 -20.16
CA PRO A 81 -8.27 -24.57 -20.03
C PRO A 81 -9.06 -23.26 -20.16
N SER A 82 -10.31 -23.33 -20.64
CA SER A 82 -11.15 -22.17 -21.01
C SER A 82 -11.28 -21.08 -19.94
N LYS A 83 -11.27 -21.43 -18.65
CA LYS A 83 -11.27 -20.47 -17.52
C LYS A 83 -9.97 -19.63 -17.44
N ARG A 84 -8.84 -20.20 -17.87
CA ARG A 84 -7.54 -19.53 -17.90
C ARG A 84 -7.35 -18.62 -19.13
N ILE A 85 -8.18 -18.76 -20.17
CA ILE A 85 -8.16 -17.86 -21.36
C ILE A 85 -8.58 -16.44 -20.99
N TRP A 86 -9.66 -16.29 -20.21
CA TRP A 86 -10.12 -14.97 -19.76
C TRP A 86 -9.12 -14.29 -18.83
N ILE A 87 -8.50 -15.06 -17.92
CA ILE A 87 -7.45 -14.56 -17.03
C ILE A 87 -6.24 -14.08 -17.84
N ALA A 88 -5.77 -14.88 -18.81
CA ALA A 88 -4.64 -14.49 -19.66
C ALA A 88 -4.92 -13.20 -20.44
N ALA A 89 -6.13 -13.06 -21.02
CA ALA A 89 -6.54 -11.84 -21.72
C ALA A 89 -6.62 -10.62 -20.79
N GLN A 90 -7.11 -10.80 -19.55
CA GLN A 90 -7.14 -9.72 -18.56
C GLN A 90 -5.72 -9.30 -18.15
N VAL A 91 -4.83 -10.27 -17.88
CA VAL A 91 -3.42 -10.03 -17.56
C VAL A 91 -2.74 -9.26 -18.70
N GLU A 92 -2.97 -9.65 -19.95
CA GLU A 92 -2.39 -8.98 -21.12
C GLU A 92 -2.79 -7.50 -21.18
N LYS A 93 -4.09 -7.20 -21.06
CA LYS A 93 -4.60 -5.81 -21.04
C LYS A 93 -4.01 -4.98 -19.91
N ASP A 94 -3.84 -5.58 -18.73
CA ASP A 94 -3.29 -4.92 -17.55
C ASP A 94 -1.78 -4.66 -17.71
N VAL A 95 -1.05 -5.64 -18.23
CA VAL A 95 0.39 -5.52 -18.47
C VAL A 95 0.69 -4.53 -19.60
N GLU A 96 -0.08 -4.51 -20.68
CA GLU A 96 0.10 -3.58 -21.80
C GLU A 96 0.06 -2.12 -21.37
N ARG A 97 -0.79 -1.78 -20.39
CA ARG A 97 -0.91 -0.42 -19.83
C ARG A 97 -0.03 -0.15 -18.62
N SER A 98 0.85 -1.09 -18.23
CA SER A 98 1.72 -0.97 -17.06
C SER A 98 3.10 -0.38 -17.38
N LEU A 99 3.91 -0.15 -16.34
CA LEU A 99 5.31 0.30 -16.45
C LEU A 99 5.51 1.69 -17.07
N TRP A 100 4.54 2.59 -16.87
CA TRP A 100 4.62 3.98 -17.34
C TRP A 100 4.90 5.01 -16.24
N HIS A 101 4.40 4.77 -15.03
CA HIS A 101 4.31 5.80 -13.99
C HIS A 101 5.57 5.93 -13.12
N TYR A 102 6.39 4.88 -13.03
CA TYR A 102 7.62 4.94 -12.24
C TYR A 102 8.68 5.84 -12.88
N ASP A 103 9.27 6.71 -12.06
CA ASP A 103 10.38 7.60 -12.41
C ASP A 103 11.57 6.85 -13.06
N VAL A 104 11.94 5.68 -12.51
CA VAL A 104 13.02 4.84 -13.04
C VAL A 104 12.75 4.27 -14.43
N LEU A 105 11.50 4.36 -14.93
CA LEU A 105 11.11 3.88 -16.25
C LEU A 105 10.76 5.00 -17.24
N GLN A 106 10.77 6.27 -16.82
CA GLN A 106 10.40 7.39 -17.69
C GLN A 106 11.28 7.48 -18.93
N ARG A 107 12.57 7.14 -18.82
CA ARG A 107 13.55 7.15 -19.92
C ARG A 107 13.66 5.81 -20.66
N ALA A 108 12.96 4.77 -20.23
CA ALA A 108 13.05 3.46 -20.84
C ALA A 108 12.41 3.47 -22.24
N LYS A 109 13.10 2.89 -23.22
CA LYS A 109 12.60 2.74 -24.59
C LYS A 109 11.41 1.77 -24.61
N GLU A 110 10.53 1.91 -25.60
CA GLU A 110 9.39 1.00 -25.77
C GLU A 110 9.84 -0.47 -25.92
N SER A 111 10.97 -0.73 -26.58
CA SER A 111 11.55 -2.08 -26.67
C SER A 111 11.93 -2.67 -25.31
N GLU A 112 12.55 -1.87 -24.44
CA GLU A 112 12.91 -2.28 -23.07
C GLU A 112 11.66 -2.52 -22.22
N ARG A 113 10.64 -1.66 -22.35
CA ARG A 113 9.35 -1.83 -21.68
C ARG A 113 8.65 -3.11 -22.12
N ARG A 114 8.64 -3.42 -23.42
CA ARG A 114 8.08 -4.69 -23.94
C ARG A 114 8.77 -5.92 -23.37
N ILE A 115 10.09 -5.88 -23.22
CA ILE A 115 10.85 -6.98 -22.58
C ILE A 115 10.39 -7.14 -21.12
N LYS A 116 10.31 -6.05 -20.36
CA LYS A 116 9.84 -6.09 -18.96
C LYS A 116 8.39 -6.53 -18.84
N ARG A 117 7.50 -6.08 -19.72
CA ARG A 117 6.09 -6.52 -19.80
C ARG A 117 5.97 -8.02 -20.08
N ARG A 118 6.77 -8.55 -21.01
CA ARG A 118 6.79 -9.99 -21.28
C ARG A 118 7.22 -10.78 -20.04
N ALA A 119 8.27 -10.32 -19.34
CA ALA A 119 8.70 -10.94 -18.09
C ALA A 119 7.61 -10.83 -17.00
N LEU A 120 6.92 -9.69 -16.90
CA LEU A 120 5.82 -9.47 -15.98
C LEU A 120 4.67 -10.47 -16.21
N THR A 121 4.24 -10.65 -17.46
CA THR A 121 3.24 -11.67 -17.84
C THR A 121 3.70 -13.07 -17.44
N GLN A 122 4.96 -13.43 -17.71
CA GLN A 122 5.50 -14.75 -17.35
C GLN A 122 5.46 -15.01 -15.84
N VAL A 123 5.83 -14.03 -15.02
CA VAL A 123 5.79 -14.18 -13.56
C VAL A 123 4.36 -14.30 -13.06
N ILE A 124 3.44 -13.43 -13.53
CA ILE A 124 2.03 -13.48 -13.13
C ILE A 124 1.40 -14.83 -13.47
N LEU A 125 1.55 -15.29 -14.71
CA LEU A 125 1.00 -16.58 -15.13
C LEU A 125 1.67 -17.74 -14.39
N GLY A 126 2.98 -17.67 -14.13
CA GLY A 126 3.69 -18.69 -13.36
C GLY A 126 3.21 -18.81 -11.91
N VAL A 127 2.76 -17.71 -11.29
CA VAL A 127 2.15 -17.75 -9.94
C VAL A 127 0.78 -18.42 -9.99
N LEU A 128 -0.08 -17.99 -10.93
CA LEU A 128 -1.44 -18.52 -11.08
C LEU A 128 -1.44 -19.98 -11.52
N ASP A 129 -0.49 -20.39 -12.36
CA ASP A 129 -0.33 -21.78 -12.78
C ASP A 129 0.15 -22.70 -11.65
N ALA A 130 0.87 -22.15 -10.66
CA ALA A 130 1.39 -22.91 -9.52
C ALA A 130 0.35 -23.12 -8.41
N ASN A 131 -0.70 -22.29 -8.37
CA ASN A 131 -1.73 -22.35 -7.34
C ASN A 131 -3.10 -21.95 -7.92
N ASP A 132 -3.91 -22.96 -8.25
CA ASP A 132 -5.24 -22.80 -8.86
C ASP A 132 -6.29 -22.15 -7.94
N GLU A 133 -5.98 -21.96 -6.65
CA GLU A 133 -6.85 -21.26 -5.71
C GLU A 133 -6.67 -19.73 -5.78
N LEU A 134 -5.61 -19.25 -6.43
CA LEU A 134 -5.35 -17.82 -6.62
C LEU A 134 -6.09 -17.29 -7.84
N CYS A 135 -6.86 -16.23 -7.63
CA CYS A 135 -7.55 -15.47 -8.67
C CYS A 135 -6.80 -14.17 -8.95
N TYR A 136 -6.64 -13.83 -10.23
CA TYR A 136 -6.10 -12.54 -10.64
C TYR A 136 -7.08 -11.41 -10.29
N PHE A 137 -6.58 -10.32 -9.70
CA PHE A 137 -7.32 -9.08 -9.52
C PHE A 137 -6.64 -7.93 -10.27
N GLN A 138 -7.43 -6.96 -10.73
CA GLN A 138 -6.91 -5.78 -11.40
C GLN A 138 -6.04 -4.94 -10.45
N GLY A 139 -4.78 -4.76 -10.82
CA GLY A 139 -3.76 -4.12 -9.97
C GLY A 139 -2.70 -5.09 -9.43
N TYR A 140 -2.90 -6.41 -9.53
CA TYR A 140 -1.88 -7.39 -9.14
C TYR A 140 -0.58 -7.23 -9.94
N HIS A 141 -0.67 -6.78 -11.19
CA HIS A 141 0.51 -6.50 -12.02
C HIS A 141 1.40 -5.38 -11.42
N ASP A 142 0.84 -4.42 -10.68
CA ASP A 142 1.62 -3.39 -10.00
C ASP A 142 2.47 -4.01 -8.88
N ILE A 143 1.92 -4.96 -8.10
CA ILE A 143 2.69 -5.73 -7.12
C ILE A 143 3.87 -6.45 -7.78
N VAL A 144 3.57 -7.25 -8.81
CA VAL A 144 4.59 -8.08 -9.48
C VAL A 144 5.65 -7.21 -10.16
N SER A 145 5.27 -6.02 -10.65
CA SER A 145 6.21 -5.08 -11.25
C SER A 145 7.30 -4.63 -10.26
N VAL A 146 6.97 -4.41 -8.99
CA VAL A 146 7.95 -4.00 -7.97
C VAL A 146 8.98 -5.09 -7.75
N PHE A 147 8.54 -6.35 -7.60
CA PHE A 147 9.46 -7.48 -7.47
C PHE A 147 10.32 -7.66 -8.72
N LEU A 148 9.74 -7.55 -9.91
CA LEU A 148 10.47 -7.68 -11.17
C LEU A 148 11.53 -6.59 -11.35
N LEU A 149 11.20 -5.34 -11.01
CA LEU A 149 12.13 -4.21 -11.14
C LEU A 149 13.26 -4.27 -10.11
N THR A 150 12.99 -4.80 -8.91
CA THR A 150 13.99 -4.93 -7.83
C THR A 150 14.87 -6.17 -7.95
N LEU A 151 14.28 -7.32 -8.32
CA LEU A 151 14.95 -8.63 -8.32
C LEU A 151 15.35 -9.12 -9.71
N GLY A 152 14.85 -8.48 -10.78
CA GLY A 152 15.04 -8.91 -12.17
C GLY A 152 14.12 -10.06 -12.58
N ASN A 153 14.25 -10.55 -13.82
CA ASN A 153 13.50 -11.72 -14.27
C ASN A 153 14.24 -13.01 -13.87
N SER A 154 13.96 -13.53 -12.67
CA SER A 154 14.66 -14.68 -12.10
C SER A 154 13.71 -15.64 -11.37
N LYS A 155 14.18 -16.86 -11.10
CA LYS A 155 13.45 -17.83 -10.25
C LYS A 155 13.19 -17.28 -8.84
N ILE A 156 14.09 -16.44 -8.33
CA ILE A 156 13.94 -15.78 -7.02
C ILE A 156 12.71 -14.86 -7.04
N THR A 157 12.55 -14.09 -8.13
CA THR A 157 11.40 -13.20 -8.33
C THR A 157 10.09 -13.98 -8.32
N LEU A 158 10.01 -15.07 -9.11
CA LEU A 158 8.82 -15.93 -9.13
C LEU A 158 8.51 -16.48 -7.72
N ARG A 159 9.52 -16.99 -7.01
CA ARG A 159 9.32 -17.56 -5.67
C ARG A 159 8.89 -16.50 -4.65
N ALA A 160 9.48 -15.31 -4.69
CA ALA A 160 9.10 -14.20 -3.81
C ALA A 160 7.65 -13.79 -4.03
N VAL A 161 7.23 -13.67 -5.30
CA VAL A 161 5.85 -13.29 -5.65
C VAL A 161 4.86 -14.40 -5.27
N GLN A 162 5.19 -15.68 -5.49
CA GLN A 162 4.37 -16.81 -5.00
C GLN A 162 4.15 -16.73 -3.49
N ASN A 163 5.23 -16.56 -2.72
CA ASN A 163 5.13 -16.44 -1.27
C ASN A 163 4.24 -15.26 -0.86
N VAL A 164 4.41 -14.09 -1.49
CA VAL A 164 3.60 -12.90 -1.19
C VAL A 164 2.13 -13.10 -1.55
N SER A 165 1.84 -13.76 -2.66
CA SER A 165 0.48 -14.10 -3.09
C SER A 165 -0.22 -15.10 -2.17
N GLU A 166 0.53 -16.06 -1.62
CA GLU A 166 -0.02 -17.09 -0.73
C GLU A 166 -0.13 -16.65 0.73
N THR A 167 0.49 -15.52 1.09
CA THR A 167 0.51 -14.98 2.45
C THR A 167 -0.16 -13.60 2.52
N TYR A 168 0.58 -12.55 2.16
CA TYR A 168 0.16 -11.15 2.29
C TYR A 168 -1.02 -10.76 1.39
N HIS A 169 -1.01 -11.23 0.14
CA HIS A 169 -2.03 -10.93 -0.88
C HIS A 169 -3.03 -12.06 -1.07
N ARG A 170 -3.09 -13.01 -0.13
CA ARG A 170 -4.01 -14.14 -0.22
C ARG A 170 -5.47 -13.71 -0.27
N GLU A 171 -5.85 -12.74 0.55
CA GLU A 171 -7.24 -12.22 0.56
C GLU A 171 -7.63 -11.49 -0.74
N PRO A 172 -6.84 -10.55 -1.28
CA PRO A 172 -7.10 -9.95 -2.59
C PRO A 172 -7.17 -10.93 -3.76
N MET A 173 -6.51 -12.09 -3.64
CA MET A 173 -6.48 -13.12 -4.69
C MET A 173 -7.54 -14.22 -4.51
N ARG A 174 -8.59 -13.99 -3.70
CA ARG A 174 -9.76 -14.89 -3.65
C ARG A 174 -10.71 -14.59 -4.83
N PRO A 175 -11.70 -15.46 -5.12
CA PRO A 175 -12.68 -15.23 -6.20
C PRO A 175 -13.54 -13.97 -6.06
N GLY A 176 -13.48 -13.28 -4.92
CA GLY A 176 -14.16 -12.01 -4.65
C GLY A 176 -13.37 -11.16 -3.65
N LEU A 177 -13.77 -9.89 -3.51
CA LEU A 177 -13.09 -8.91 -2.67
C LEU A 177 -13.79 -8.66 -1.33
N GLU A 178 -14.79 -9.44 -0.96
CA GLU A 178 -15.64 -9.22 0.22
C GLU A 178 -14.82 -9.12 1.51
N GLN A 179 -13.82 -9.98 1.65
CA GLN A 179 -12.93 -10.00 2.82
C GLN A 179 -11.99 -8.79 2.84
N VAL A 180 -11.50 -8.37 1.68
CA VAL A 180 -10.67 -7.16 1.55
C VAL A 180 -11.51 -5.93 1.84
N MET A 181 -12.74 -5.85 1.32
CA MET A 181 -13.67 -4.77 1.61
C MET A 181 -13.99 -4.69 3.11
N ALA A 182 -14.22 -5.82 3.77
CA ALA A 182 -14.39 -5.87 5.22
C ALA A 182 -13.13 -5.38 5.96
N ALA A 183 -11.93 -5.80 5.53
CA ALA A 183 -10.68 -5.29 6.09
C ALA A 183 -10.51 -3.78 5.87
N THR A 184 -10.86 -3.26 4.69
CA THR A 184 -10.83 -1.81 4.40
C THR A 184 -11.80 -1.03 5.29
N ARG A 185 -12.95 -1.59 5.65
CA ARG A 185 -13.89 -0.95 6.60
C ARG A 185 -13.30 -0.76 8.00
N LEU A 186 -12.28 -1.52 8.39
CA LEU A 186 -11.57 -1.31 9.66
C LEU A 186 -10.81 0.02 9.71
N LEU A 187 -10.61 0.69 8.57
CA LEU A 187 -9.96 1.99 8.50
C LEU A 187 -10.68 3.04 9.34
N PHE A 188 -12.00 3.10 9.27
CA PHE A 188 -12.79 4.10 9.99
C PHE A 188 -12.81 3.88 11.52
N PRO A 189 -13.03 2.66 12.03
CA PRO A 189 -12.83 2.36 13.45
C PRO A 189 -11.41 2.67 13.96
N LEU A 190 -10.39 2.45 13.13
CA LEU A 190 -9.00 2.81 13.47
C LEU A 190 -8.83 4.34 13.55
N LEU A 191 -9.43 5.09 12.62
CA LEU A 191 -9.45 6.55 12.65
C LEU A 191 -10.25 7.10 13.82
N ASP A 192 -11.43 6.55 14.12
CA ASP A 192 -12.26 6.94 15.27
C ASP A 192 -11.48 6.80 16.59
N ALA A 193 -10.73 5.70 16.72
CA ALA A 193 -9.86 5.50 17.89
C ALA A 193 -8.67 6.48 17.95
N ALA A 194 -8.20 7.00 16.81
CA ALA A 194 -7.04 7.88 16.72
C ALA A 194 -7.38 9.38 16.77
N ASP A 195 -8.46 9.77 16.10
CA ASP A 195 -8.92 11.14 15.93
C ASP A 195 -10.42 11.15 15.59
N GLU A 196 -11.24 11.23 16.65
CA GLU A 196 -12.70 11.24 16.55
C GLU A 196 -13.21 12.40 15.67
N LEU A 197 -12.57 13.58 15.72
CA LEU A 197 -12.99 14.74 14.91
C LEU A 197 -12.78 14.48 13.42
N LEU A 198 -11.61 13.94 13.05
CA LEU A 198 -11.32 13.57 11.67
C LEU A 198 -12.29 12.48 11.18
N PHE A 199 -12.57 11.48 12.01
CA PHE A 199 -13.53 10.44 11.69
C PHE A 199 -14.94 10.99 11.43
N HIS A 200 -15.47 11.86 12.31
CA HIS A 200 -16.81 12.44 12.11
C HIS A 200 -16.89 13.27 10.84
N HIS A 201 -15.88 14.10 10.54
CA HIS A 201 -15.85 14.90 9.31
C HIS A 201 -15.88 14.03 8.05
N LEU A 202 -15.12 12.92 8.04
CA LEU A 202 -15.16 11.94 6.97
C LEU A 202 -16.53 11.27 6.87
N HIS A 203 -17.11 10.86 8.00
CA HIS A 203 -18.41 10.20 8.03
C HIS A 203 -19.54 11.11 7.53
N GLU A 204 -19.55 12.38 7.96
CA GLU A 204 -20.54 13.39 7.57
C GLU A 204 -20.50 13.73 6.07
N SER A 205 -19.31 13.64 5.45
CA SER A 205 -19.18 13.81 4.00
C SER A 205 -19.81 12.67 3.17
N GLY A 206 -20.18 11.57 3.83
CA GLY A 206 -20.78 10.40 3.18
C GLY A 206 -19.78 9.50 2.43
N VAL A 207 -18.47 9.74 2.56
CA VAL A 207 -17.47 8.84 1.97
C VAL A 207 -17.35 7.54 2.78
N GLU A 208 -17.20 6.45 2.05
CA GLU A 208 -16.86 5.14 2.61
C GLU A 208 -15.35 4.89 2.45
N PRO A 209 -14.72 4.02 3.26
CA PRO A 209 -13.27 3.84 3.26
C PRO A 209 -12.69 3.18 2.00
N TYR A 210 -13.51 2.88 0.98
CA TYR A 210 -13.07 2.19 -0.24
C TYR A 210 -12.14 3.01 -1.13
N PHE A 211 -11.99 4.32 -0.92
CA PHE A 211 -10.93 5.11 -1.58
C PHE A 211 -9.53 4.54 -1.27
N ALA A 212 -9.36 3.86 -0.13
CA ALA A 212 -8.10 3.24 0.29
C ALA A 212 -7.93 1.81 -0.24
N LEU A 213 -8.96 1.21 -0.84
CA LEU A 213 -8.89 -0.16 -1.37
C LEU A 213 -7.73 -0.32 -2.38
N PRO A 214 -7.55 0.56 -3.38
CA PRO A 214 -6.42 0.49 -4.30
C PRO A 214 -5.06 0.59 -3.60
N TRP A 215 -4.96 1.33 -2.50
CA TRP A 215 -3.71 1.49 -1.75
C TRP A 215 -3.33 0.18 -1.06
N MET A 216 -4.32 -0.47 -0.45
CA MET A 216 -4.14 -1.70 0.30
C MET A 216 -3.79 -2.88 -0.62
N ILE A 217 -4.53 -3.07 -1.72
CA ILE A 217 -4.35 -4.25 -2.60
C ILE A 217 -3.14 -4.15 -3.52
N THR A 218 -2.60 -2.94 -3.72
CA THR A 218 -1.39 -2.72 -4.53
C THR A 218 -0.19 -2.27 -3.70
N TRP A 219 -0.32 -2.24 -2.36
CA TRP A 219 0.72 -1.71 -1.47
C TRP A 219 1.25 -0.34 -1.94
N PHE A 220 0.34 0.55 -2.32
CA PHE A 220 0.61 1.89 -2.87
C PHE A 220 1.41 1.93 -4.19
N ALA A 221 1.78 0.79 -4.76
CA ALA A 221 2.57 0.72 -6.00
C ALA A 221 1.85 1.33 -7.20
N HIS A 222 0.51 1.32 -7.19
CA HIS A 222 -0.29 1.95 -8.23
C HIS A 222 -0.28 3.49 -8.15
N GLN A 223 -0.21 4.05 -6.95
CA GLN A 223 -0.36 5.49 -6.72
C GLN A 223 0.97 6.22 -6.83
N LEU A 224 2.03 5.67 -6.26
CA LEU A 224 3.31 6.35 -6.14
C LEU A 224 4.13 6.30 -7.43
N LYS A 225 4.75 7.43 -7.77
CA LYS A 225 5.59 7.56 -8.98
C LYS A 225 7.07 7.35 -8.70
N ARG A 226 7.55 7.72 -7.51
CA ARG A 226 8.94 7.51 -7.12
C ARG A 226 9.12 6.06 -6.73
N PHE A 227 9.91 5.31 -7.49
CA PHE A 227 10.09 3.88 -7.24
C PHE A 227 10.80 3.61 -5.91
N GLU A 228 11.67 4.52 -5.48
CA GLU A 228 12.30 4.49 -4.16
C GLU A 228 11.26 4.48 -3.03
N ASP A 229 10.26 5.36 -3.10
CA ASP A 229 9.19 5.45 -2.10
C ASP A 229 8.34 4.16 -2.06
N VAL A 230 8.07 3.56 -3.22
CA VAL A 230 7.37 2.26 -3.33
C VAL A 230 8.19 1.15 -2.68
N THR A 231 9.47 1.03 -3.04
CA THR A 231 10.34 -0.02 -2.49
C THR A 231 10.53 0.13 -0.98
N ARG A 232 10.58 1.37 -0.47
CA ARG A 232 10.65 1.65 0.96
C ARG A 232 9.43 1.17 1.74
N LEU A 233 8.22 1.30 1.18
CA LEU A 233 7.01 0.73 1.77
C LEU A 233 7.03 -0.80 1.73
N TYR A 234 7.49 -1.39 0.62
CA TYR A 234 7.61 -2.85 0.49
C TYR A 234 8.58 -3.45 1.51
N ASP A 235 9.70 -2.76 1.81
CA ASP A 235 10.64 -3.17 2.85
C ASP A 235 9.94 -3.38 4.20
N VAL A 236 8.97 -2.50 4.55
CA VAL A 236 8.22 -2.59 5.80
C VAL A 236 7.08 -3.61 5.69
N PHE A 237 6.33 -3.62 4.60
CA PHE A 237 5.22 -4.58 4.44
C PHE A 237 5.69 -6.03 4.50
N LEU A 238 6.87 -6.34 3.94
CA LEU A 238 7.41 -7.70 3.92
C LEU A 238 7.90 -8.22 5.27
N VAL A 239 8.08 -7.35 6.27
CA VAL A 239 8.57 -7.69 7.61
C VAL A 239 7.54 -7.43 8.71
N THR A 240 6.34 -7.00 8.35
CA THR A 240 5.25 -6.66 9.27
C THR A 240 4.01 -7.51 9.01
N HIS A 241 2.96 -7.27 9.78
CA HIS A 241 1.68 -7.97 9.64
C HIS A 241 0.98 -7.62 8.30
N PRO A 242 0.26 -8.54 7.63
CA PRO A 242 -0.41 -8.27 6.35
C PRO A 242 -1.40 -7.09 6.36
N LEU A 243 -2.06 -6.83 7.48
CA LEU A 243 -2.89 -5.63 7.67
C LEU A 243 -2.10 -4.34 7.89
N PHE A 244 -0.77 -4.33 7.92
CA PHE A 244 0.00 -3.10 8.14
C PHE A 244 -0.27 -2.03 7.07
N SER A 245 -0.64 -2.43 5.84
CA SER A 245 -1.09 -1.50 4.79
C SER A 245 -2.35 -0.71 5.17
N LEU A 246 -3.22 -1.27 6.03
CA LEU A 246 -4.36 -0.55 6.61
C LEU A 246 -3.88 0.58 7.54
N TYR A 247 -2.87 0.31 8.36
CA TYR A 247 -2.30 1.28 9.30
C TYR A 247 -1.54 2.40 8.58
N VAL A 248 -0.80 2.05 7.52
CA VAL A 248 -0.21 3.03 6.60
C VAL A 248 -1.30 3.90 5.98
N SER A 249 -2.42 3.30 5.53
CA SER A 249 -3.56 4.05 4.98
C SER A 249 -4.17 5.01 6.01
N ALA A 250 -4.33 4.59 7.27
CA ALA A 250 -4.80 5.48 8.34
C ALA A 250 -3.82 6.62 8.60
N SER A 251 -2.52 6.34 8.63
CA SER A 251 -1.48 7.36 8.81
C SER A 251 -1.44 8.39 7.70
N VAL A 252 -1.67 8.00 6.44
CA VAL A 252 -1.79 8.97 5.33
C VAL A 252 -2.89 10.01 5.61
N LEU A 253 -4.04 9.55 6.13
CA LEU A 253 -5.15 10.42 6.48
C LEU A 253 -4.83 11.31 7.68
N LEU A 254 -4.22 10.73 8.71
CA LEU A 254 -3.91 11.45 9.93
C LEU A 254 -2.78 12.48 9.76
N GLU A 255 -1.80 12.23 8.88
CA GLU A 255 -0.80 13.23 8.47
C GLU A 255 -1.43 14.34 7.62
N SER A 256 -2.52 14.03 6.91
CA SER A 256 -3.28 14.99 6.10
C SER A 256 -4.44 15.64 6.83
N ARG A 257 -4.53 15.46 8.17
CA ARG A 257 -5.67 15.87 9.01
C ARG A 257 -6.16 17.28 8.72
N GLU A 258 -5.28 18.27 8.79
CA GLU A 258 -5.63 19.68 8.60
C GLU A 258 -6.18 19.95 7.20
N LYS A 259 -5.68 19.25 6.19
CA LYS A 259 -6.16 19.37 4.82
C LYS A 259 -7.56 18.78 4.67
N ILE A 260 -7.81 17.63 5.30
CA ILE A 260 -9.11 16.94 5.27
C ILE A 260 -10.17 17.75 6.02
N LEU A 261 -9.87 18.28 7.21
CA LEU A 261 -10.83 19.08 8.00
C LEU A 261 -11.20 20.42 7.35
N ARG A 262 -10.34 20.94 6.46
CA ARG A 262 -10.64 22.13 5.65
C ARG A 262 -11.31 21.81 4.32
N CYS A 263 -11.35 20.54 3.93
CA CYS A 263 -12.05 20.09 2.74
C CYS A 263 -13.55 20.28 2.93
N GLU A 264 -14.24 20.65 1.85
CA GLU A 264 -15.70 20.69 1.83
C GLU A 264 -16.25 19.30 2.21
N CYS A 265 -17.27 19.31 3.07
CA CYS A 265 -17.87 18.12 3.64
C CYS A 265 -18.94 17.54 2.70
N ASP A 266 -18.56 17.30 1.44
CA ASP A 266 -19.38 16.64 0.43
C ASP A 266 -18.63 15.42 -0.15
N PHE A 267 -19.40 14.43 -0.60
CA PHE A 267 -18.84 13.16 -1.08
C PHE A 267 -17.83 13.34 -2.22
N GLY A 268 -18.13 14.17 -3.21
CA GLY A 268 -17.36 14.28 -4.44
C GLY A 268 -15.99 14.90 -4.20
N THR A 269 -15.97 16.06 -3.53
CA THR A 269 -14.74 16.78 -3.21
C THR A 269 -13.88 15.96 -2.24
N MET A 270 -14.50 15.39 -1.21
CA MET A 270 -13.79 14.56 -0.22
C MET A 270 -13.17 13.33 -0.88
N HIS A 271 -13.95 12.54 -1.64
CA HIS A 271 -13.43 11.34 -2.30
C HIS A 271 -12.27 11.66 -3.26
N GLY A 272 -12.40 12.73 -4.04
CA GLY A 272 -11.35 13.20 -4.95
C GLY A 272 -10.06 13.60 -4.22
N MET A 273 -10.20 14.37 -3.12
CA MET A 273 -9.05 14.74 -2.30
C MET A 273 -8.36 13.51 -1.70
N LEU A 274 -9.13 12.65 -1.02
CA LEU A 274 -8.62 11.48 -0.33
C LEU A 274 -7.83 10.57 -1.27
N SER A 275 -8.39 10.27 -2.45
CA SER A 275 -7.77 9.40 -3.47
C SER A 275 -6.38 9.88 -3.93
N SER A 276 -6.10 11.19 -3.82
CA SER A 276 -4.84 11.80 -4.24
C SER A 276 -3.79 11.95 -3.13
N LEU A 277 -4.16 11.79 -1.86
CA LEU A 277 -3.26 12.05 -0.72
C LEU A 277 -1.92 11.30 -0.76
N PRO A 278 -1.86 10.02 -1.18
CA PRO A 278 -0.59 9.32 -1.22
C PRO A 278 0.46 9.96 -2.14
N LEU A 279 0.05 10.72 -3.15
CA LEU A 279 0.96 11.35 -4.12
C LEU A 279 1.88 12.41 -3.50
N SER A 280 1.51 12.95 -2.34
CA SER A 280 2.24 14.02 -1.65
C SER A 280 2.61 13.65 -0.21
N MET A 281 2.56 12.37 0.15
CA MET A 281 2.83 11.94 1.52
C MET A 281 4.34 11.90 1.82
N ASP A 282 4.68 12.17 3.08
CA ASP A 282 6.03 11.91 3.61
C ASP A 282 6.10 10.44 4.06
N ILE A 283 6.85 9.63 3.31
CA ILE A 283 6.90 8.17 3.50
C ILE A 283 7.35 7.79 4.91
N GLU A 284 8.39 8.44 5.43
CA GLU A 284 8.94 8.07 6.74
C GLU A 284 7.98 8.46 7.87
N LYS A 285 7.38 9.66 7.81
CA LYS A 285 6.37 10.07 8.80
C LYS A 285 5.15 9.15 8.80
N VAL A 286 4.68 8.76 7.62
CA VAL A 286 3.55 7.83 7.49
C VAL A 286 3.89 6.46 8.07
N ILE A 287 5.09 5.92 7.79
CA ILE A 287 5.57 4.65 8.35
C ILE A 287 5.67 4.73 9.87
N GLU A 288 6.30 5.78 10.41
CA GLU A 288 6.46 6.00 11.84
C GLU A 288 5.10 6.03 12.55
N ARG A 289 4.16 6.83 12.05
CA ARG A 289 2.81 6.92 12.60
C ARG A 289 2.05 5.60 12.49
N ALA A 290 2.24 4.85 11.40
CA ALA A 290 1.59 3.55 11.21
C ALA A 290 2.09 2.53 12.23
N LEU A 291 3.39 2.52 12.53
CA LEU A 291 3.98 1.69 13.59
C LEU A 291 3.37 2.04 14.96
N ILE A 292 3.27 3.33 15.28
CA ILE A 292 2.65 3.79 16.53
C ILE A 292 1.21 3.26 16.65
N LEU A 293 0.37 3.49 15.63
CA LEU A 293 -1.02 3.03 15.62
C LEU A 293 -1.13 1.51 15.73
N PHE A 294 -0.25 0.78 15.02
CA PHE A 294 -0.21 -0.67 15.05
C PHE A 294 0.07 -1.22 16.45
N HIS A 295 0.99 -0.59 17.19
CA HIS A 295 1.28 -0.97 18.58
C HIS A 295 0.16 -0.60 19.55
N GLN A 296 -0.46 0.58 19.39
CA GLN A 296 -1.51 1.05 20.29
C GLN A 296 -2.82 0.28 20.12
N LEU A 297 -3.16 -0.06 18.88
CA LEU A 297 -4.38 -0.79 18.53
C LEU A 297 -4.06 -1.93 17.55
N PRO A 298 -3.50 -3.06 18.03
CA PRO A 298 -3.14 -4.18 17.17
C PRO A 298 -4.34 -4.79 16.44
N PRO A 299 -4.13 -5.50 15.30
CA PRO A 299 -5.21 -5.97 14.44
C PRO A 299 -6.30 -6.79 15.15
N ALA A 300 -5.91 -7.69 16.06
CA ALA A 300 -6.86 -8.50 16.83
C ALA A 300 -7.78 -7.64 17.71
N ARG A 301 -7.21 -6.62 18.38
CA ARG A 301 -7.96 -5.68 19.21
C ARG A 301 -8.83 -4.75 18.37
N LEU A 302 -8.31 -4.25 17.24
CA LEU A 302 -9.08 -3.45 16.28
C LEU A 302 -10.31 -4.21 15.80
N ARG A 303 -10.15 -5.48 15.39
CA ARG A 303 -11.26 -6.35 14.95
C ARG A 303 -12.30 -6.54 16.05
N GLN A 304 -11.88 -6.81 17.28
CA GLN A 304 -12.79 -7.00 18.41
C GLN A 304 -13.63 -5.75 18.71
N GLN A 305 -13.05 -4.55 18.52
CA GLN A 305 -13.70 -3.28 18.85
C GLN A 305 -14.57 -2.72 17.71
N SER A 306 -14.29 -3.09 16.45
CA SER A 306 -14.88 -2.44 15.27
C SER A 306 -16.29 -2.92 14.93
N LYS A 307 -16.76 -4.05 15.48
CA LYS A 307 -18.02 -4.72 15.09
C LYS A 307 -18.14 -4.98 13.57
N VAL A 308 -17.04 -4.92 12.81
CA VAL A 308 -17.04 -5.16 11.37
C VAL A 308 -17.16 -6.67 11.15
N GLU A 309 -18.24 -7.05 10.48
CA GLU A 309 -18.48 -8.44 10.09
C GLU A 309 -17.70 -8.79 8.83
N PHE A 310 -17.06 -9.96 8.86
CA PHE A 310 -16.43 -10.58 7.70
C PHE A 310 -17.42 -11.60 7.14
N ALA A 311 -17.55 -11.68 5.80
CA ALA A 311 -18.62 -12.44 5.13
C ALA A 311 -18.64 -13.96 5.45
N SER A 312 -17.58 -14.48 6.06
CA SER A 312 -17.55 -15.80 6.66
C SER A 312 -16.56 -15.79 7.83
N ASP A 313 -16.88 -16.44 8.94
CA ASP A 313 -15.90 -16.77 10.00
C ASP A 313 -14.88 -17.83 9.55
N SER A 314 -14.95 -18.30 8.29
CA SER A 314 -13.89 -19.09 7.68
C SER A 314 -12.57 -18.30 7.66
N HIS A 315 -11.46 -19.02 7.80
CA HIS A 315 -10.11 -18.50 8.04
C HIS A 315 -9.77 -17.27 7.17
N VAL A 316 -9.88 -16.07 7.75
CA VAL A 316 -9.43 -14.83 7.13
C VAL A 316 -7.91 -14.77 7.33
N TYR A 317 -7.13 -14.84 6.26
CA TYR A 317 -5.66 -14.90 6.28
C TYR A 317 -5.04 -13.69 6.95
N TYR A 318 -5.73 -12.54 6.93
CA TYR A 318 -5.33 -11.38 7.73
C TYR A 318 -5.26 -11.65 9.25
N PHE A 319 -5.87 -12.71 9.77
CA PHE A 319 -5.95 -13.01 11.20
C PHE A 319 -5.59 -14.46 11.58
N THR A 320 -5.28 -15.34 10.62
CA THR A 320 -5.23 -16.80 10.86
C THR A 320 -3.97 -17.53 10.42
N PHE A 321 -2.95 -16.88 9.81
CA PHE A 321 -1.80 -17.64 9.30
C PHE A 321 -0.47 -16.87 9.14
N PRO A 322 0.63 -17.48 9.61
CA PRO A 322 0.98 -17.45 11.02
C PRO A 322 1.53 -16.09 11.44
N PHE A 323 1.25 -15.65 12.68
CA PHE A 323 1.83 -14.40 13.22
C PHE A 323 2.66 -14.62 14.51
N GLU A 324 2.93 -15.88 14.89
CA GLU A 324 3.82 -16.22 16.02
C GLU A 324 5.32 -16.10 15.66
N TYR A 325 5.70 -16.03 14.37
CA TYR A 325 7.10 -16.04 13.89
C TYR A 325 7.55 -14.74 13.21
N GLN A 326 6.80 -13.65 13.36
CA GLN A 326 7.30 -12.31 13.11
C GLN A 326 7.69 -11.69 14.47
N PRO A 327 8.82 -12.09 15.09
CA PRO A 327 9.29 -11.47 16.30
C PRO A 327 9.85 -10.12 15.88
N TRP A 328 8.99 -9.16 15.58
CA TRP A 328 9.39 -7.79 15.64
C TRP A 328 9.67 -7.53 17.14
N PRO A 329 10.94 -7.50 17.59
CA PRO A 329 11.27 -7.56 19.04
C PRO A 329 10.74 -6.34 19.80
N SER A 330 10.29 -5.35 19.04
CA SER A 330 9.78 -4.08 19.50
C SER A 330 8.27 -4.10 19.81
N VAL A 331 7.60 -5.25 19.63
CA VAL A 331 6.19 -5.47 20.03
C VAL A 331 6.09 -5.95 21.49
N THR A 332 7.07 -6.71 22.00
CA THR A 332 7.02 -7.26 23.37
C THR A 332 7.62 -6.33 24.43
N THR A 333 8.38 -5.33 23.99
CA THR A 333 8.89 -4.24 24.85
C THR A 333 8.49 -2.93 24.16
N PRO A 334 7.73 -2.03 24.80
CA PRO A 334 7.24 -0.83 24.13
C PRO A 334 8.44 -0.03 23.64
N MET A 335 8.60 0.12 22.31
CA MET A 335 9.51 1.14 21.74
C MET A 335 9.12 2.56 22.18
N LEU A 336 7.92 2.70 22.73
CA LEU A 336 7.20 3.94 22.90
C LEU A 336 6.72 4.08 24.36
N ALA A 337 7.62 3.91 25.33
CA ALA A 337 7.31 4.26 26.72
C ALA A 337 6.86 5.73 26.86
N GLU A 338 7.14 6.58 25.86
CA GLU A 338 6.85 8.01 25.83
C GLU A 338 5.76 8.42 24.82
N VAL A 339 5.15 7.49 24.06
CA VAL A 339 4.03 7.88 23.18
C VAL A 339 2.73 7.89 23.95
N SER A 340 2.09 9.05 23.99
CA SER A 340 0.76 9.25 24.55
C SER A 340 -0.20 8.17 24.02
N PRO A 341 -0.90 7.45 24.90
CA PRO A 341 -1.91 6.49 24.46
C PRO A 341 -2.94 7.19 23.58
N LEU A 342 -3.61 6.41 22.72
CA LEU A 342 -4.77 6.91 22.00
C LEU A 342 -5.74 7.61 22.97
N PRO A 343 -6.29 8.76 22.59
CA PRO A 343 -7.17 9.52 23.47
C PRO A 343 -8.30 8.63 24.00
N PRO A 344 -8.65 8.74 25.29
CA PRO A 344 -9.75 7.95 25.84
C PRO A 344 -11.03 8.28 25.09
N ARG A 345 -11.73 7.24 24.63
CA ARG A 345 -13.00 7.36 23.91
C ARG A 345 -13.99 8.15 24.78
N ARG A 346 -14.60 9.21 24.25
CA ARG A 346 -15.70 9.88 24.94
C ARG A 346 -16.81 8.86 25.19
N SER A 347 -17.36 8.79 26.41
CA SER A 347 -18.41 7.84 26.74
C SER A 347 -19.57 8.04 25.77
N ARG A 348 -19.98 6.98 25.07
CA ARG A 348 -21.27 6.95 24.39
C ARG A 348 -22.36 6.84 25.47
N ASP A 349 -22.62 7.93 26.16
CA ASP A 349 -23.83 8.05 26.97
C ASP A 349 -25.02 8.22 26.03
N LYS A 350 -25.81 7.14 25.91
CA LYS A 350 -27.20 7.09 25.42
C LYS A 350 -27.55 8.09 24.30
N ALA A 351 -27.02 7.88 23.09
CA ALA A 351 -27.72 8.26 21.86
C ALA A 351 -28.36 6.98 21.29
N GLY A 352 -29.69 6.95 21.29
CA GLY A 352 -30.49 5.77 20.96
C GLY A 352 -30.26 5.21 19.57
N SER A 353 -30.52 3.91 19.47
CA SER A 353 -30.77 3.13 18.25
C SER A 353 -31.37 3.95 17.10
N MET A 354 -30.60 4.16 16.03
CA MET A 354 -31.12 4.24 14.66
C MET A 354 -30.09 3.66 13.68
N LEU A 355 -29.95 2.33 13.66
CA LEU A 355 -29.45 1.61 12.49
C LEU A 355 -30.64 0.85 11.92
N GLY A 356 -31.38 1.51 11.02
CA GLY A 356 -32.49 0.90 10.29
C GLY A 356 -31.99 0.06 9.11
N PRO A 357 -32.71 -1.01 8.71
CA PRO A 357 -32.29 -1.92 7.66
C PRO A 357 -32.58 -1.32 6.27
N TRP A 358 -31.63 -0.55 5.74
CA TRP A 358 -31.61 -0.09 4.34
C TRP A 358 -30.18 -0.14 3.79
N GLN A 359 -29.59 -1.34 3.62
CA GLN A 359 -28.22 -1.44 3.07
C GLN A 359 -27.97 -2.52 2.02
N THR A 360 -28.94 -3.37 1.66
CA THR A 360 -28.67 -4.39 0.62
C THR A 360 -28.76 -3.86 -0.81
N SER A 361 -29.60 -2.85 -1.08
CA SER A 361 -29.83 -2.35 -2.45
C SER A 361 -28.91 -1.20 -2.89
N ILE A 362 -28.34 -0.44 -1.94
CA ILE A 362 -27.42 0.68 -2.24
C ILE A 362 -26.00 0.14 -2.48
N VAL A 363 -25.58 -0.89 -1.73
CA VAL A 363 -24.24 -1.48 -1.83
C VAL A 363 -23.94 -2.05 -3.21
N VAL A 364 -24.91 -2.72 -3.86
CA VAL A 364 -24.72 -3.26 -5.22
C VAL A 364 -24.60 -2.15 -6.26
N THR A 365 -25.37 -1.06 -6.09
CA THR A 365 -25.35 0.08 -7.01
C THR A 365 -24.08 0.92 -6.84
N THR A 366 -23.63 1.17 -5.61
CA THR A 366 -22.40 1.92 -5.32
C THR A 366 -21.14 1.15 -5.71
N VAL A 367 -21.11 -0.18 -5.53
CA VAL A 367 -19.98 -1.03 -5.98
C VAL A 367 -19.92 -1.08 -7.51
N ALA A 368 -21.06 -1.20 -8.20
CA ALA A 368 -21.09 -1.11 -9.66
C ALA A 368 -20.64 0.28 -10.13
N VAL A 369 -21.06 1.35 -9.46
CA VAL A 369 -20.64 2.73 -9.79
C VAL A 369 -19.17 2.97 -9.47
N CYS A 370 -18.57 2.40 -8.41
CA CYS A 370 -17.14 2.55 -8.12
C CYS A 370 -16.26 1.73 -9.09
N VAL A 371 -16.64 0.49 -9.40
CA VAL A 371 -15.93 -0.32 -10.41
C VAL A 371 -16.06 0.33 -11.80
N MET A 372 -17.24 0.85 -12.14
CA MET A 372 -17.47 1.58 -13.38
C MET A 372 -16.82 2.96 -13.38
N ALA A 373 -16.74 3.69 -12.26
CA ALA A 373 -16.08 4.99 -12.16
C ALA A 373 -14.56 4.86 -12.25
N ILE A 374 -13.99 3.77 -11.71
CA ILE A 374 -12.59 3.41 -11.99
C ILE A 374 -12.45 3.15 -13.50
N ALA A 375 -13.27 2.29 -14.10
CA ALA A 375 -13.22 2.05 -15.55
C ALA A 375 -13.45 3.31 -16.42
N SER A 376 -14.33 4.22 -16.01
CA SER A 376 -14.65 5.47 -16.72
C SER A 376 -13.61 6.56 -16.50
N ALA A 377 -12.97 6.64 -15.33
CA ALA A 377 -11.82 7.52 -15.12
C ALA A 377 -10.62 7.11 -16.00
N TYR A 378 -10.50 5.81 -16.33
CA TYR A 378 -9.55 5.32 -17.33
C TYR A 378 -9.91 5.74 -18.76
N VAL A 379 -11.21 5.79 -19.12
CA VAL A 379 -11.66 6.24 -20.45
C VAL A 379 -11.62 7.77 -20.60
N PHE A 380 -11.93 8.52 -19.54
CA PHE A 380 -12.02 9.99 -19.59
C PHE A 380 -10.64 10.66 -19.56
N ARG A 381 -9.63 10.02 -18.97
CA ARG A 381 -8.23 10.47 -19.05
C ARG A 381 -7.64 10.34 -20.46
N ASP A 382 -8.22 9.49 -21.31
CA ASP A 382 -7.74 9.18 -22.66
C ASP A 382 -8.24 10.20 -23.72
N GLN A 383 -9.44 10.75 -23.56
CA GLN A 383 -9.96 11.78 -24.50
C GLN A 383 -9.22 13.13 -24.42
N ILE A 384 -8.45 13.37 -23.36
CA ILE A 384 -7.69 14.62 -23.14
C ILE A 384 -6.19 14.43 -23.48
N GLY A 385 -5.81 13.26 -24.01
CA GLY A 385 -4.49 13.00 -24.59
C GLY A 385 -4.28 13.78 -25.90
N ILE A 386 -3.92 15.05 -25.76
CA ILE A 386 -3.58 16.01 -26.80
C ILE A 386 -2.65 15.38 -27.86
N ARG A 387 -3.14 15.32 -29.11
CA ARG A 387 -2.31 15.37 -30.31
C ARG A 387 -1.48 16.67 -30.28
N VAL A 388 -0.18 16.56 -30.03
CA VAL A 388 0.87 17.35 -30.67
C VAL A 388 2.09 16.45 -30.85
#